data_AF-A0AAD1AQL3-F1
#
_entry.id   AF-A0AAD1AQL3-F1
#
_cell.length_a   1.000
_cell.length_b   1.000
_cell.length_c   1.000
_cell.angle_alpha   90.00
_cell.angle_beta   90.00
_cell.angle_gamma   90.00
#
_symmetry.space_group_name_H-M   'P 1'
#
loop_
_entity.id
_entity.type
_entity.pdbx_description
1 polymer ?
#
loop_
_entity_poly.entity_id
_entity_poly.type
_entity_poly.pdbx_seq_one_letter_code
_entity_poly.pdbx_strand_id
1 'polypeptide(L)'
;MDNKKHQEQISCIIEVPTQTMEEDIVLMQKQDSTHRQKGQHLTSLERGKVAGFRQAGKSNRWIAAEIGVCPQTINNEIKRGTVDQVKKSNGKRVYHRQYLPEAAQARYETACLSCHRPDKFASVQVFLAWYVQRAKQDKWSPDASIGYAKRHKLFTPEELVCASTLYQYIDDQRLEIRNIRKLQEQVSQSLRTIPEQAVIK
;
A
#
# COMPACT_ATOMS: atom_id res chain seq x y z
N MET A 1 -52.96 31.44 -7.60
CA MET A 1 -52.18 31.89 -6.43
C MET A 1 -51.64 30.63 -5.82
N ASP A 2 -50.55 30.14 -6.41
CA ASP A 2 -50.10 28.76 -6.26
C ASP A 2 -48.61 28.80 -5.94
N ASN A 3 -48.29 28.75 -4.64
CA ASN A 3 -46.92 28.60 -4.18
C ASN A 3 -46.89 27.93 -2.81
N LYS A 4 -47.38 26.68 -2.76
CA LYS A 4 -47.07 25.69 -1.71
C LYS A 4 -45.84 24.87 -2.10
N LYS A 5 -44.83 25.53 -2.70
CA LYS A 5 -43.51 24.95 -2.87
C LYS A 5 -42.77 25.06 -1.54
N HIS A 6 -42.22 23.93 -1.14
CA HIS A 6 -41.11 23.80 -0.19
C HIS A 6 -41.47 24.03 1.28
N GLN A 7 -42.16 23.06 1.86
CA GLN A 7 -41.88 22.64 3.24
C GLN A 7 -42.54 21.27 3.47
N GLU A 8 -41.93 20.23 2.90
CA GLU A 8 -42.11 18.82 3.28
C GLU A 8 -41.07 18.00 2.52
N GLN A 9 -39.79 18.31 2.75
CA GLN A 9 -38.69 17.39 2.46
C GLN A 9 -38.47 16.54 3.71
N ILE A 10 -39.10 15.38 3.64
CA ILE A 10 -38.84 14.13 4.33
C ILE A 10 -37.47 14.10 5.03
N SER A 11 -37.53 14.04 6.36
CA SER A 11 -36.46 13.61 7.26
C SER A 11 -36.10 12.16 6.96
N CYS A 12 -35.02 11.92 6.22
CA CYS A 12 -34.40 10.61 6.15
C CYS A 12 -33.21 10.60 7.10
N ILE A 13 -33.43 9.97 8.26
CA ILE A 13 -32.43 9.60 9.24
C ILE A 13 -31.45 8.66 8.52
N ILE A 14 -30.26 9.18 8.18
CA ILE A 14 -29.13 8.33 7.83
C ILE A 14 -28.46 7.99 9.15
N GLU A 15 -28.72 6.78 9.64
CA GLU A 15 -27.89 6.16 10.66
C GLU A 15 -26.49 6.00 10.09
N VAL A 16 -25.57 6.88 10.53
CA VAL A 16 -24.15 6.70 10.31
C VAL A 16 -23.74 5.55 11.22
N PRO A 17 -23.25 4.41 10.71
CA PRO A 17 -22.72 3.37 11.58
C PRO A 17 -21.51 3.96 12.29
N THR A 18 -21.65 4.20 13.58
CA THR A 18 -20.55 4.50 14.48
C THR A 18 -19.72 3.22 14.56
N GLN A 19 -18.72 3.13 13.69
CA GLN A 19 -17.71 2.10 13.75
C GLN A 19 -17.06 2.20 15.13
N THR A 20 -17.40 1.23 15.97
CA THR A 20 -16.87 1.06 17.32
C THR A 20 -15.36 0.89 17.24
N MET A 21 -14.64 1.68 18.04
CA MET A 21 -13.17 1.76 18.15
C MET A 21 -12.48 0.46 18.60
N GLU A 22 -13.18 -0.67 18.59
CA GLU A 22 -12.73 -1.93 19.17
C GLU A 22 -12.17 -2.90 18.12
N GLU A 23 -12.51 -2.75 16.83
CA GLU A 23 -12.03 -3.66 15.76
C GLU A 23 -10.64 -3.31 15.22
N ASP A 24 -10.20 -2.04 15.33
CA ASP A 24 -8.85 -1.62 14.91
C ASP A 24 -7.74 -2.03 15.90
N ILE A 25 -8.11 -2.49 17.11
CA ILE A 25 -7.16 -2.93 18.14
C ILE A 25 -6.55 -4.31 17.79
N VAL A 26 -7.21 -5.10 16.92
CA VAL A 26 -6.84 -6.51 16.69
C VAL A 26 -5.77 -6.70 15.60
N LEU A 27 -5.46 -5.70 14.78
CA LEU A 27 -4.43 -5.80 13.73
C LEU A 27 -3.10 -5.13 14.10
N MET A 28 -2.63 -5.34 15.33
CA MET A 28 -1.24 -5.08 15.71
C MET A 28 -0.53 -6.37 16.13
N GLN A 29 -0.50 -7.35 15.22
CA GLN A 29 0.37 -8.53 15.40
C GLN A 29 1.83 -8.11 15.21
N LYS A 30 2.39 -7.55 16.28
CA LYS A 30 3.81 -7.26 16.40
C LYS A 30 4.56 -8.59 16.40
N GLN A 31 5.21 -8.89 15.28
CA GLN A 31 6.21 -9.95 15.20
C GLN A 31 7.41 -9.51 16.07
N ASP A 32 7.28 -9.61 17.41
CA ASP A 32 8.42 -9.48 18.33
C ASP A 32 9.19 -10.81 18.25
N SER A 33 9.92 -10.99 17.14
CA SER A 33 10.99 -11.96 17.10
C SER A 33 12.03 -11.55 18.13
N THR A 34 12.38 -12.44 19.07
CA THR A 34 13.36 -12.22 20.13
C THR A 34 14.76 -11.84 19.60
N HIS A 35 15.02 -12.03 18.31
CA HIS A 35 16.27 -11.68 17.64
C HIS A 35 16.04 -10.82 16.38
N ARG A 36 16.73 -9.68 16.33
CA ARG A 36 16.67 -8.72 15.21
C ARG A 36 17.36 -9.30 13.97
N GLN A 37 16.65 -9.36 12.84
CA GLN A 37 17.21 -9.92 11.61
C GLN A 37 18.15 -8.93 10.92
N LYS A 38 19.23 -9.43 10.29
CA LYS A 38 20.14 -8.59 9.52
C LYS A 38 19.39 -7.95 8.36
N GLY A 39 19.56 -6.63 8.18
CA GLY A 39 18.86 -5.87 7.14
C GLY A 39 17.48 -5.35 7.54
N GLN A 40 17.00 -5.66 8.75
CA GLN A 40 15.74 -5.14 9.24
C GLN A 40 15.83 -3.63 9.51
N HIS A 41 14.91 -2.87 8.89
CA HIS A 41 14.80 -1.43 9.12
C HIS A 41 14.29 -1.11 10.52
N LEU A 42 14.48 0.13 10.96
CA LEU A 42 13.85 0.61 12.20
C LEU A 42 12.32 0.64 12.01
N THR A 43 11.62 0.01 12.94
CA THR A 43 10.16 0.05 13.04
C THR A 43 9.70 1.40 13.59
N SER A 44 8.41 1.74 13.40
CA SER A 44 7.83 2.97 13.94
C SER A 44 7.98 3.08 15.47
N LEU A 45 7.85 1.96 16.18
CA LEU A 45 8.03 1.89 17.62
C LEU A 45 9.48 2.17 18.04
N GLU A 46 10.47 1.58 17.35
CA GLU A 46 11.88 1.86 17.61
C GLU A 46 12.24 3.32 17.31
N ARG A 47 11.69 3.91 16.24
CA ARG A 47 11.86 5.36 15.96
C ARG A 47 11.26 6.23 17.07
N GLY A 48 10.12 5.83 17.62
CA GLY A 48 9.54 6.46 18.82
C GLY A 48 10.50 6.40 20.02
N LYS A 49 11.12 5.24 20.27
CA LYS A 49 12.15 5.09 21.31
C LYS A 49 13.35 6.01 21.06
N VAL A 50 13.85 6.10 19.83
CA VAL A 50 14.94 7.03 19.47
C VAL A 50 14.56 8.47 19.80
N ALA A 51 13.35 8.89 19.46
CA ALA A 51 12.86 10.24 19.77
C ALA A 51 12.82 10.50 21.29
N GLY A 52 12.26 9.57 22.07
CA GLY A 52 12.21 9.67 23.53
C GLY A 52 13.60 9.74 24.17
N PHE A 53 14.52 8.86 23.79
CA PHE A 53 15.87 8.86 24.36
C PHE A 53 16.68 10.11 23.98
N ARG A 54 16.45 10.67 22.80
CA ARG A 54 17.08 11.92 22.38
C ARG A 54 16.56 13.12 23.15
N GLN A 55 15.27 13.15 23.49
CA GLN A 55 14.70 14.14 24.40
C GLN A 55 15.27 14.00 25.81
N ALA A 56 15.54 12.77 26.26
CA ALA A 56 16.23 12.49 27.52
C ALA A 56 17.75 12.74 27.50
N GLY A 57 18.29 13.32 26.41
CA GLY A 57 19.71 13.69 26.31
C GLY A 57 20.69 12.51 26.18
N LYS A 58 20.21 11.30 25.83
CA LYS A 58 21.09 10.13 25.66
C LYS A 58 21.93 10.24 24.39
N SER A 59 23.15 9.69 24.43
CA SER A 59 24.05 9.67 23.28
C SER A 59 23.59 8.66 22.22
N ASN A 60 23.89 8.92 20.95
CA ASN A 60 23.50 8.02 19.84
C ASN A 60 24.05 6.60 20.01
N ARG A 61 25.22 6.44 20.63
CA ARG A 61 25.84 5.14 20.90
C ARG A 61 25.09 4.37 21.98
N TRP A 62 24.61 5.07 23.02
CA TRP A 62 23.76 4.49 24.06
C TRP A 62 22.41 4.04 23.47
N ILE A 63 21.77 4.90 22.67
CA ILE A 63 20.50 4.60 22.01
C ILE A 63 20.61 3.35 21.12
N ALA A 64 21.72 3.24 20.39
CA ALA A 64 22.01 2.09 19.54
C ALA A 64 22.15 0.78 20.33
N ALA A 65 22.83 0.82 21.47
CA ALA A 65 22.96 -0.34 22.36
C ALA A 65 21.61 -0.77 22.93
N GLU A 66 20.79 0.18 23.36
CA GLU A 66 19.46 -0.06 23.94
C GLU A 66 18.48 -0.68 22.92
N ILE A 67 18.54 -0.26 21.65
CA ILE A 67 17.68 -0.79 20.58
C ILE A 67 18.26 -2.08 19.95
N GLY A 68 19.57 -2.33 20.12
CA GLY A 68 20.26 -3.46 19.49
C GLY A 68 20.60 -3.21 18.01
N VAL A 69 20.94 -1.98 17.64
CA VAL A 69 21.36 -1.59 16.27
C VAL A 69 22.78 -1.01 16.29
N CYS A 70 23.43 -0.91 15.12
CA CYS A 70 24.72 -0.24 15.06
C CYS A 70 24.56 1.29 15.27
N PRO A 71 25.54 1.97 15.90
CA PRO A 71 25.49 3.42 16.12
C PRO A 71 25.30 4.24 14.83
N GLN A 72 25.80 3.71 13.71
CA GLN A 72 25.66 4.35 12.41
C GLN A 72 24.20 4.38 11.92
N THR A 73 23.41 3.35 12.23
CA THR A 73 21.97 3.33 11.91
C THR A 73 21.26 4.48 12.62
N ILE A 74 21.55 4.71 13.89
CA ILE A 74 20.98 5.84 14.66
C ILE A 74 21.44 7.19 14.12
N ASN A 75 22.71 7.32 13.73
CA ASN A 75 23.21 8.54 13.09
C ASN A 75 22.48 8.84 11.78
N ASN A 76 22.29 7.83 10.92
CA ASN A 76 21.61 7.97 9.64
C ASN A 76 20.11 8.27 9.83
N GLU A 77 19.49 7.62 10.80
CA GLU A 77 18.11 7.86 11.22
C GLU A 77 17.91 9.32 11.63
N ILE A 78 18.75 9.83 12.53
CA ILE A 78 18.67 11.21 13.02
C ILE A 78 18.90 12.20 11.88
N LYS A 79 19.92 11.97 11.04
CA LYS A 79 20.16 12.80 9.85
C LYS A 79 18.94 12.83 8.93
N ARG A 80 18.29 11.67 8.72
CA ARG A 80 17.08 11.56 7.91
C ARG A 80 15.88 12.26 8.53
N GLY A 81 15.70 12.22 9.85
CA GLY A 81 14.55 12.80 10.56
C GLY A 81 14.73 14.22 11.09
N THR A 82 15.91 14.83 10.96
CA THR A 82 16.13 16.20 11.44
C THR A 82 15.45 17.19 10.49
N VAL A 83 14.60 18.05 11.05
CA VAL A 83 13.85 19.08 10.34
C VAL A 83 13.97 20.41 11.08
N ASP A 84 14.02 21.50 10.33
CA ASP A 84 13.94 22.86 10.87
C ASP A 84 12.48 23.19 11.20
N GLN A 85 12.19 23.35 12.48
CA GLN A 85 10.85 23.66 13.00
C GLN A 85 10.76 25.12 13.39
N VAL A 86 9.62 25.74 13.09
CA VAL A 86 9.36 27.15 13.39
C VAL A 86 8.41 27.25 14.58
N LYS A 87 8.84 27.93 15.64
CA LYS A 87 7.97 28.32 16.76
C LYS A 87 7.80 29.83 16.76
N LYS A 88 6.56 30.30 16.92
CA LYS A 88 6.30 31.71 17.18
C LYS A 88 6.39 31.94 18.68
N SER A 89 7.32 32.78 19.10
CA SER A 89 7.45 33.24 20.49
C SER A 89 7.50 34.76 20.49
N ASN A 90 6.64 35.41 21.27
CA ASN A 90 6.57 36.88 21.40
C ASN A 90 6.52 37.62 20.04
N GLY A 91 5.70 37.12 19.11
CA GLY A 91 5.54 37.71 17.76
C GLY A 91 6.69 37.46 16.79
N LYS A 92 7.80 36.83 17.21
CA LYS A 92 8.95 36.50 16.36
C LYS A 92 8.97 35.01 16.02
N ARG A 93 9.43 34.69 14.80
CA ARG A 93 9.65 33.30 14.35
C ARG A 93 11.03 32.84 14.82
N VAL A 94 11.07 31.77 15.59
CA VAL A 94 12.29 31.12 16.07
C VAL A 94 12.43 29.77 15.40
N TYR A 95 13.55 29.55 14.72
CA TYR A 95 13.88 28.30 14.06
C TYR A 95 14.68 27.41 15.01
N HIS A 96 14.34 26.13 15.06
CA HIS A 96 15.09 25.14 15.85
C HIS A 96 15.11 23.79 15.14
N ARG A 97 16.23 23.09 15.25
CA ARG A 97 16.42 21.77 14.64
C ARG A 97 15.92 20.69 15.58
N GLN A 98 14.93 19.92 15.14
CA GLN A 98 14.36 18.84 15.91
C GLN A 98 14.36 17.55 15.09
N TYR A 99 14.67 16.43 15.74
CA TYR A 99 14.46 15.11 15.17
C TYR A 99 12.98 14.74 15.33
N LEU A 100 12.31 14.44 14.21
CA LEU A 100 10.94 13.96 14.18
C LEU A 100 10.89 12.56 13.54
N PRO A 101 10.38 11.53 14.24
CA PRO A 101 10.35 10.16 13.72
C PRO A 101 9.42 10.03 12.51
N GLU A 102 8.30 10.76 12.50
CA GLU A 102 7.36 10.81 11.38
C GLU A 102 8.01 11.36 10.10
N ALA A 103 8.76 12.45 10.22
CA ALA A 103 9.49 13.01 9.08
C ALA A 103 10.55 12.03 8.54
N ALA A 104 11.22 11.29 9.43
CA ALA A 104 12.18 10.26 9.04
C ALA A 104 11.53 9.10 8.29
N GLN A 105 10.31 8.71 8.70
CA GLN A 105 9.53 7.66 8.06
C GLN A 105 8.99 8.13 6.71
N ALA A 106 8.36 9.30 6.64
CA ALA A 106 7.85 9.86 5.39
C ALA A 106 8.96 9.98 4.33
N ARG A 107 10.14 10.49 4.72
CA ARG A 107 11.30 10.56 3.81
C ARG A 107 11.75 9.19 3.31
N TYR A 108 11.69 8.16 4.16
CA TYR A 108 12.02 6.79 3.76
C TYR A 108 10.99 6.25 2.76
N GLU A 109 9.70 6.38 3.06
CA GLU A 109 8.62 5.94 2.17
C GLU A 109 8.68 6.64 0.80
N THR A 110 8.90 7.96 0.78
CA THR A 110 9.05 8.71 -0.48
C THR A 110 10.26 8.25 -1.29
N ALA A 111 11.36 7.88 -0.64
CA ALA A 111 12.53 7.35 -1.31
C ALA A 111 12.28 5.92 -1.81
N CYS A 112 11.51 5.12 -1.08
CA CYS A 112 11.10 3.80 -1.53
C CYS A 112 10.25 3.89 -2.81
N LEU A 113 9.34 4.87 -2.93
CA LEU A 113 8.55 5.05 -4.15
C LEU A 113 9.41 5.20 -5.42
N SER A 114 10.58 5.85 -5.33
CA SER A 114 11.47 6.03 -6.47
C SER A 114 12.39 4.83 -6.75
N CYS A 115 12.53 3.89 -5.80
CA CYS A 115 13.34 2.68 -6.00
C CYS A 115 12.68 1.63 -6.91
N HIS A 116 11.39 1.77 -7.21
CA HIS A 116 10.65 0.78 -8.00
C HIS A 116 10.80 1.04 -9.50
N ARG A 117 10.80 -0.05 -10.28
CA ARG A 117 10.69 0.04 -11.73
C ARG A 117 9.32 0.64 -12.08
N PRO A 118 9.26 1.70 -12.92
CA PRO A 118 7.99 2.24 -13.35
C PRO A 118 7.22 1.19 -14.14
N ASP A 119 5.90 1.22 -13.96
CA ASP A 119 4.99 0.29 -14.60
C ASP A 119 4.93 0.54 -16.12
N LYS A 120 4.95 -0.54 -16.90
CA LYS A 120 4.90 -0.49 -18.37
C LYS A 120 3.49 -0.29 -18.91
N PHE A 121 2.46 -0.31 -18.07
CA PHE A 121 1.07 -0.28 -18.52
C PHE A 121 0.75 0.87 -19.47
N ALA A 122 1.29 2.07 -19.25
CA ALA A 122 1.03 3.23 -20.11
C ALA A 122 1.57 3.07 -21.55
N SER A 123 2.71 2.39 -21.74
CA SER A 123 3.30 2.20 -23.07
C SER A 123 2.67 1.03 -23.85
N VAL A 124 2.00 0.11 -23.16
CA VAL A 124 1.50 -1.17 -23.71
C VAL A 124 0.00 -1.07 -24.08
N GLN A 125 -0.61 0.12 -23.99
CA GLN A 125 -2.06 0.29 -24.20
C GLN A 125 -2.56 -0.26 -25.54
N VAL A 126 -1.78 -0.10 -26.62
CA VAL A 126 -2.15 -0.59 -27.96
C VAL A 126 -2.26 -2.11 -27.98
N PHE A 127 -1.27 -2.80 -27.40
CA PHE A 127 -1.30 -4.27 -27.26
C PHE A 127 -2.45 -4.73 -26.36
N LEU A 128 -2.71 -4.01 -25.25
CA LEU A 128 -3.78 -4.38 -24.32
C LEU A 128 -5.16 -4.25 -24.95
N ALA A 129 -5.41 -3.19 -25.71
CA ALA A 129 -6.68 -3.03 -26.45
C ALA A 129 -6.87 -4.17 -27.46
N TRP A 130 -5.83 -4.51 -28.21
CA TRP A 130 -5.83 -5.65 -29.14
C TRP A 130 -6.08 -6.99 -28.42
N TYR A 131 -5.41 -7.22 -27.30
CA TYR A 131 -5.63 -8.42 -26.48
C TYR A 131 -7.07 -8.49 -25.97
N VAL A 132 -7.64 -7.38 -25.48
CA VAL A 132 -9.00 -7.34 -24.96
C VAL A 132 -10.01 -7.70 -26.05
N GLN A 133 -9.81 -7.18 -27.26
CA GLN A 133 -10.65 -7.54 -28.41
C GLN A 133 -10.56 -9.03 -28.73
N ARG A 134 -9.35 -9.59 -28.82
CA ARG A 134 -9.12 -11.01 -29.13
C ARG A 134 -9.66 -11.94 -28.06
N ALA A 135 -9.50 -11.59 -26.79
CA ALA A 135 -10.04 -12.38 -25.70
C ALA A 135 -11.58 -12.34 -25.65
N LYS A 136 -12.23 -11.24 -26.05
CA LYS A 136 -13.70 -11.15 -26.16
C LYS A 136 -14.25 -11.93 -27.36
N GLN A 137 -13.62 -11.79 -28.54
CA GLN A 137 -14.11 -12.36 -29.80
C GLN A 137 -13.69 -13.83 -29.96
N ASP A 138 -12.40 -14.11 -29.82
CA ASP A 138 -11.79 -15.40 -30.14
C ASP A 138 -11.55 -16.27 -28.89
N LYS A 139 -11.82 -15.74 -27.69
CA LYS A 139 -11.60 -16.41 -26.39
C LYS A 139 -10.15 -16.89 -26.19
N TRP A 140 -9.19 -16.15 -26.72
CA TRP A 140 -7.77 -16.46 -26.58
C TRP A 140 -7.29 -16.31 -25.14
N SER A 141 -6.40 -17.21 -24.71
CA SER A 141 -5.67 -17.06 -23.45
C SER A 141 -4.57 -15.98 -23.57
N PRO A 142 -4.08 -15.44 -22.43
CA PRO A 142 -2.92 -14.55 -22.40
C PRO A 142 -1.71 -15.10 -23.18
N ASP A 143 -1.37 -16.37 -22.95
CA ASP A 143 -0.24 -17.03 -23.60
C ASP A 143 -0.45 -17.20 -25.11
N ALA A 144 -1.66 -17.57 -25.54
CA ALA A 144 -1.98 -17.73 -26.95
C ALA A 144 -1.86 -16.39 -27.69
N SER A 145 -2.37 -15.31 -27.09
CA SER A 145 -2.31 -13.96 -27.64
C SER A 145 -0.88 -13.45 -27.78
N ILE A 146 -0.05 -13.66 -26.76
CA ILE A 146 1.36 -13.25 -26.79
C ILE A 146 2.16 -14.09 -27.76
N GLY A 147 1.95 -15.41 -27.79
CA GLY A 147 2.61 -16.31 -28.71
C GLY A 147 2.33 -15.95 -30.17
N TYR A 148 1.06 -15.64 -30.47
CA TYR A 148 0.65 -15.16 -31.79
C TYR A 148 1.30 -13.82 -32.14
N ALA A 149 1.22 -12.84 -31.25
CA ALA A 149 1.82 -11.51 -31.44
C ALA A 149 3.33 -11.58 -31.70
N LYS A 150 4.06 -12.44 -30.98
CA LYS A 150 5.50 -12.66 -31.20
C LYS A 150 5.81 -13.32 -32.54
N ARG A 151 5.06 -14.37 -32.89
CA ARG A 151 5.27 -15.13 -34.13
C ARG A 151 5.04 -14.25 -35.36
N HIS A 152 4.01 -13.41 -35.31
CA HIS A 152 3.64 -12.52 -36.42
C HIS A 152 4.27 -11.12 -36.34
N LYS A 153 5.11 -10.85 -35.33
CA LYS A 153 5.79 -9.56 -35.11
C LYS A 153 4.84 -8.36 -35.20
N LEU A 154 3.66 -8.48 -34.58
CA LEU A 154 2.61 -7.46 -34.65
C LEU A 154 2.94 -6.18 -33.86
N PHE A 155 3.82 -6.29 -32.87
CA PHE A 155 4.17 -5.22 -31.95
C PHE A 155 5.68 -5.16 -31.76
N THR A 156 6.19 -3.98 -31.45
CA THR A 156 7.59 -3.81 -31.05
C THR A 156 7.84 -4.39 -29.65
N PRO A 157 9.10 -4.71 -29.28
CA PRO A 157 9.43 -5.22 -27.94
C PRO A 157 9.05 -4.27 -26.78
N GLU A 158 8.89 -2.97 -27.07
CA GLU A 158 8.52 -1.95 -26.08
C GLU A 158 7.00 -1.92 -25.84
N GLU A 159 6.22 -2.21 -26.87
CA GLU A 159 4.76 -2.26 -26.85
C GLU A 159 4.22 -3.63 -26.40
N LEU A 160 5.07 -4.66 -26.39
CA LEU A 160 4.69 -6.03 -26.03
C LEU A 160 5.07 -6.38 -24.58
N VAL A 161 4.18 -7.09 -23.88
CA VAL A 161 4.44 -7.65 -22.55
C VAL A 161 4.73 -9.15 -22.59
N CYS A 162 5.42 -9.65 -21.55
CA CYS A 162 5.49 -11.08 -21.30
C CYS A 162 4.20 -11.60 -20.64
N ALA A 163 4.00 -12.93 -20.69
CA ALA A 163 2.80 -13.56 -20.17
C ALA A 163 2.59 -13.29 -18.68
N SER A 164 3.66 -13.37 -17.88
CA SER A 164 3.59 -13.08 -16.45
C SER A 164 3.09 -11.67 -16.16
N THR A 165 3.55 -10.66 -16.91
CA THR A 165 3.07 -9.27 -16.77
C THR A 165 1.62 -9.13 -17.19
N LEU A 166 1.20 -9.81 -18.27
CA LEU A 166 -0.19 -9.79 -18.70
C LEU A 166 -1.12 -10.44 -17.65
N TYR A 167 -0.72 -11.57 -17.06
CA TYR A 167 -1.43 -12.18 -15.94
C TYR A 167 -1.49 -11.24 -14.73
N GLN A 168 -0.39 -10.57 -14.40
CA GLN A 168 -0.37 -9.61 -13.30
C GLN A 168 -1.37 -8.46 -13.52
N TYR A 169 -1.47 -7.91 -14.74
CA TYR A 169 -2.48 -6.90 -15.04
C TYR A 169 -3.93 -7.41 -14.94
N ILE A 170 -4.16 -8.69 -15.24
CA ILE A 170 -5.48 -9.34 -15.09
C ILE A 170 -5.80 -9.54 -13.61
N ASP A 171 -4.85 -10.04 -12.82
CA ASP A 171 -5.00 -10.30 -11.39
C ASP A 171 -5.18 -8.99 -10.61
N ASP A 172 -4.48 -7.92 -10.99
CA ASP A 172 -4.63 -6.55 -10.48
C ASP A 172 -5.97 -5.89 -10.94
N GLN A 173 -6.80 -6.59 -11.72
CA GLN A 173 -8.08 -6.13 -12.27
C GLN A 173 -7.99 -4.85 -13.10
N ARG A 174 -6.85 -4.63 -13.76
CA ARG A 174 -6.58 -3.43 -14.58
C ARG A 174 -7.13 -3.54 -15.99
N LEU A 175 -7.64 -4.71 -16.35
CA LEU A 175 -8.30 -5.00 -17.62
C LEU A 175 -9.75 -5.39 -17.35
N GLU A 176 -10.62 -5.11 -18.32
CA GLU A 176 -12.04 -5.50 -18.25
C GLU A 176 -12.26 -7.02 -18.21
N ILE A 177 -11.23 -7.80 -18.57
CA ILE A 177 -11.28 -9.26 -18.59
C ILE A 177 -10.94 -9.78 -17.21
N ARG A 178 -11.91 -10.46 -16.60
CA ARG A 178 -11.71 -11.18 -15.34
C ARG A 178 -11.42 -12.64 -15.63
N ASN A 179 -10.45 -13.21 -14.91
CA ASN A 179 -10.28 -14.66 -14.83
C ASN A 179 -11.44 -15.25 -14.02
N ILE A 180 -12.56 -15.56 -14.69
CA ILE A 180 -13.75 -16.16 -14.06
C ILE A 180 -13.38 -17.49 -13.36
N ARG A 181 -12.37 -18.21 -13.88
CA ARG A 181 -11.87 -19.47 -13.30
C ARG A 181 -11.30 -19.33 -11.88
N LYS A 182 -10.48 -18.29 -11.61
CA LYS A 182 -9.93 -18.09 -10.25
C LYS A 182 -11.02 -17.75 -9.24
N LEU A 183 -12.03 -16.97 -9.65
CA LEU A 183 -13.18 -16.63 -8.80
C LEU A 183 -14.01 -17.88 -8.45
N GLN A 184 -14.26 -18.76 -9.42
CA GLN A 184 -14.98 -20.02 -9.16
C GLN A 184 -14.20 -20.96 -8.23
N GLU A 185 -12.88 -21.02 -8.36
CA GLU A 185 -12.03 -21.88 -7.53
C GLU A 185 -11.94 -21.36 -6.09
N GLN A 186 -11.77 -20.05 -5.89
CA GLN A 186 -11.79 -19.40 -4.57
C GLN A 186 -13.16 -19.51 -3.88
N VAL A 187 -14.26 -19.33 -4.63
CA VAL A 187 -15.62 -19.56 -4.12
C VAL A 187 -15.81 -21.04 -3.76
N SER A 188 -15.33 -21.97 -4.59
CA SER A 188 -15.43 -23.42 -4.29
C SER A 188 -14.61 -23.86 -3.08
N GLN A 189 -13.44 -23.24 -2.85
CA GLN A 189 -12.61 -23.51 -1.67
C GLN A 189 -13.25 -22.92 -0.41
N SER A 190 -13.77 -21.70 -0.49
CA SER A 190 -14.53 -21.04 0.59
C SER A 190 -15.77 -21.85 1.02
N LEU A 191 -16.52 -22.40 0.05
CA LEU A 191 -17.69 -23.25 0.31
C LEU A 191 -17.33 -24.62 0.92
N ARG A 192 -16.09 -25.11 0.75
CA ARG A 192 -15.61 -26.37 1.36
C ARG A 192 -15.17 -26.19 2.81
N THR A 193 -14.89 -24.96 3.26
CA THR A 193 -14.46 -24.64 4.63
C THR A 193 -15.58 -24.16 5.54
N ILE A 194 -16.83 -24.04 5.05
CA ILE A 194 -17.98 -23.74 5.91
C ILE A 194 -18.27 -24.99 6.73
N PRO A 195 -18.12 -24.97 8.07
CA PRO A 195 -18.45 -26.12 8.90
C PRO A 195 -19.93 -26.45 8.75
N GLU A 196 -20.22 -27.75 8.60
CA GLU A 196 -21.53 -28.39 8.38
C GLU A 196 -22.57 -28.16 9.51
N GLN A 197 -22.36 -27.16 10.38
CA GLN A 197 -23.21 -26.88 11.54
C GLN A 197 -24.20 -25.72 11.33
N ALA A 198 -24.26 -25.14 10.12
CA ALA A 198 -25.27 -24.14 9.78
C ALA A 198 -26.54 -24.73 9.12
N VAL A 199 -26.73 -26.05 9.13
CA VAL A 199 -27.93 -26.72 8.58
C VAL A 199 -28.67 -27.50 9.67
N ILE A 200 -29.24 -26.80 10.64
CA ILE A 200 -30.31 -27.27 11.54
C ILE A 200 -31.10 -25.99 11.92
N LYS A 201 -32.37 -25.77 11.59
CA LYS A 201 -33.59 -26.57 11.84
C LYS A 201 -34.73 -26.07 10.96
#